data_AF-A0A4Z0B5E3-F1
#
_entry.id   AF-A0A4Z0B5E3-F1
#
_cell.length_a   1.000
_cell.length_b   1.000
_cell.length_c   1.000
_cell.angle_alpha   90.00
_cell.angle_beta   90.00
_cell.angle_gamma   90.00
#
_symmetry.space_group_name_H-M   'P 1'
#
loop_
_entity.id
_entity.type
_entity.pdbx_description
1 polymer ?
#
loop_
_entity_poly.entity_id
_entity_poly.type
_entity_poly.pdbx_seq_one_letter_code
_entity_poly.pdbx_strand_id
1 'polypeptide(L)'
;MIIDSLHCQTVVDRTHEPLGPGWLRRAPTLPEQREQVSSHVWRTGANLQFRDTLVQAIEQASEHVLLCSFLLADTPLADALIQASERGVRVYILTASEQRLDSLIRDEDDFGKRMVEQHKALLARLAGKVRLRSAEHVHAKFLVIDALAHKAPRAWLSTANLNKALQESIELGVQLEENNARALAECFNWAFWCEARRELHGANRLVEIKGPPAVPRRPGHDQVLATLQGSFDLREAVITMIRSAQYEILASSYGLDADHIVIDELILAANRGVRVSLLTRPRPAVANAVAKLAAAGIQVLAHDKLHAKALVADGEALVMTANFDAFGLDEGFEVGVKLAPEPAAAVERSLREWIACFPWMYRANATRGEHLGDFCPADKGVRDGIVRVVDYLEQKLADVEAHDALSLESTPGPQVQPTDAPGELAQKVGLVWNVKAPRLPQGATEIKPPHKGESKTAGLVSQPSTVPVYQHKGAKYIVVGRTQEQERVRDLAQQLGARLVLERV
;
A
#
# COMPACT_ATOMS: atom_id res chain seq x y z
N MET A 1 34.44 38.08 -26.57
CA MET A 1 33.04 38.37 -26.96
C MET A 1 32.33 38.90 -25.72
N ILE A 2 31.57 40.01 -25.81
CA ILE A 2 30.81 40.50 -24.65
C ILE A 2 29.54 39.64 -24.53
N ILE A 3 29.40 38.97 -23.40
CA ILE A 3 28.28 38.08 -23.09
C ILE A 3 27.36 38.84 -22.12
N ASP A 4 26.11 39.07 -22.52
CA ASP A 4 25.13 39.78 -21.69
C ASP A 4 24.65 38.91 -20.51
N SER A 5 24.59 37.60 -20.73
CA SER A 5 24.19 36.60 -19.75
C SER A 5 24.87 35.26 -20.03
N LEU A 6 25.39 34.62 -18.98
CA LEU A 6 25.95 33.27 -19.04
C LEU A 6 24.97 32.30 -18.37
N HIS A 7 24.49 31.30 -19.11
CA HIS A 7 23.69 30.22 -18.55
C HIS A 7 24.59 29.26 -17.77
N CYS A 8 24.21 28.94 -16.55
CA CYS A 8 24.97 28.09 -15.64
C CYS A 8 24.10 26.98 -15.08
N GLN A 9 24.72 25.82 -14.83
CA GLN A 9 24.06 24.66 -14.24
C GLN A 9 25.02 23.93 -13.30
N THR A 10 24.49 23.38 -12.21
CA THR A 10 25.14 22.33 -11.42
C THR A 10 24.13 21.21 -11.14
N VAL A 11 24.62 20.00 -10.87
CA VAL A 11 23.78 18.85 -10.55
C VAL A 11 24.11 18.38 -9.14
N VAL A 12 23.09 18.27 -8.30
CA VAL A 12 23.19 17.66 -6.97
C VAL A 12 22.71 16.22 -7.08
N ASP A 13 23.60 15.28 -6.76
CA ASP A 13 23.26 13.85 -6.68
C ASP A 13 22.73 13.52 -5.28
N ARG A 14 21.50 12.99 -5.24
CA ARG A 14 20.75 12.63 -4.03
C ARG A 14 20.43 11.14 -4.00
N THR A 15 21.05 10.34 -4.86
CA THR A 15 20.80 8.88 -4.97
C THR A 15 21.03 8.14 -3.65
N HIS A 16 21.96 8.61 -2.82
CA HIS A 16 22.28 8.02 -1.52
C HIS A 16 21.29 8.40 -0.40
N GLU A 17 20.41 9.37 -0.62
CA GLU A 17 19.45 9.79 0.40
C GLU A 17 18.44 8.67 0.67
N PRO A 18 18.06 8.45 1.94
CA PRO A 18 17.09 7.42 2.29
C PRO A 18 15.69 7.81 1.79
N LEU A 19 14.98 6.83 1.20
CA LEU A 19 13.52 6.89 1.07
C LEU A 19 12.84 6.56 2.40
N GLY A 20 13.51 5.78 3.24
CA GLY A 20 12.96 5.21 4.47
C GLY A 20 12.20 3.89 4.23
N PRO A 21 11.56 3.34 5.27
CA PRO A 21 10.82 2.10 5.17
C PRO A 21 9.53 2.31 4.35
N GLY A 22 9.29 1.42 3.40
CA GLY A 22 8.07 1.48 2.61
C GLY A 22 7.99 0.48 1.46
N TRP A 23 7.00 0.71 0.61
CA TRP A 23 6.64 -0.14 -0.52
C TRP A 23 7.16 0.47 -1.82
N LEU A 24 8.01 -0.27 -2.52
CA LEU A 24 8.48 0.08 -3.86
C LEU A 24 7.57 -0.56 -4.90
N ARG A 25 7.08 0.23 -5.85
CA ARG A 25 6.25 -0.27 -6.96
C ARG A 25 7.15 -0.92 -8.02
N ARG A 26 7.08 -2.24 -8.18
CA ARG A 26 7.80 -2.99 -9.22
C ARG A 26 7.00 -3.22 -10.51
N ALA A 27 5.68 -3.05 -10.45
CA ALA A 27 4.78 -3.19 -11.60
C ALA A 27 3.48 -2.37 -11.40
N PRO A 28 2.71 -2.08 -12.45
CA PRO A 28 1.39 -1.48 -12.31
C PRO A 28 0.45 -2.35 -11.48
N THR A 29 -0.40 -1.74 -10.65
CA THR A 29 -1.52 -2.47 -10.01
C THR A 29 -2.59 -2.71 -11.07
N LEU A 30 -2.84 -3.97 -11.40
CA LEU A 30 -3.93 -4.37 -12.27
C LEU A 30 -4.98 -5.12 -11.43
N PRO A 31 -6.28 -5.07 -11.77
CA PRO A 31 -7.27 -5.97 -11.16
C PRO A 31 -6.82 -7.43 -11.30
N GLU A 32 -7.32 -8.34 -10.45
CA GLU A 32 -7.10 -9.78 -10.67
C GLU A 32 -7.67 -10.15 -12.05
N GLN A 33 -6.79 -10.56 -12.96
CA GLN A 33 -7.13 -10.95 -14.34
C GLN A 33 -7.15 -12.47 -14.53
N ARG A 34 -6.66 -13.22 -13.54
CA ARG A 34 -6.50 -14.68 -13.57
C ARG A 34 -7.43 -15.34 -12.58
N GLU A 35 -8.70 -14.98 -12.66
CA GLU A 35 -9.74 -15.80 -12.05
C GLU A 35 -9.62 -17.22 -12.61
N GLN A 36 -9.46 -18.18 -11.71
CA GLN A 36 -9.18 -19.56 -12.07
C GLN A 36 -9.89 -20.49 -11.12
N VAL A 37 -10.38 -21.60 -11.68
CA VAL A 37 -10.82 -22.76 -10.92
C VAL A 37 -9.89 -23.91 -11.25
N SER A 38 -9.25 -24.49 -10.24
CA SER A 38 -8.36 -25.65 -10.38
C SER A 38 -8.50 -26.52 -9.15
N SER A 39 -8.75 -27.82 -9.34
CA SER A 39 -8.69 -28.80 -8.24
C SER A 39 -9.51 -28.37 -7.02
N HIS A 40 -10.75 -27.93 -7.24
CA HIS A 40 -11.65 -27.46 -6.17
C HIS A 40 -11.14 -26.22 -5.39
N VAL A 41 -10.28 -25.41 -6.01
CA VAL A 41 -9.81 -24.12 -5.51
C VAL A 41 -10.19 -23.03 -6.52
N TRP A 42 -10.77 -21.95 -6.01
CA TRP A 42 -11.15 -20.76 -6.76
C TRP A 42 -10.27 -19.59 -6.36
N ARG A 43 -9.84 -18.80 -7.34
CA ARG A 43 -9.50 -17.38 -7.13
C ARG A 43 -10.73 -16.55 -7.45
N THR A 44 -11.05 -15.56 -6.61
CA THR A 44 -12.12 -14.61 -6.90
C THR A 44 -11.76 -13.68 -8.06
N GLY A 45 -12.77 -13.14 -8.74
CA GLY A 45 -12.53 -12.30 -9.92
C GLY A 45 -13.81 -11.83 -10.62
N ALA A 46 -13.62 -11.13 -11.72
CA ALA A 46 -14.67 -10.40 -12.42
C ALA A 46 -15.77 -11.29 -13.04
N ASN A 47 -15.50 -12.56 -13.34
CA ASN A 47 -16.46 -13.52 -13.85
C ASN A 47 -17.28 -14.20 -12.75
N LEU A 48 -16.97 -13.94 -11.47
CA LEU A 48 -17.78 -14.36 -10.32
C LEU A 48 -17.98 -15.89 -10.20
N GLN A 49 -17.09 -16.72 -10.75
CA GLN A 49 -17.26 -18.18 -10.77
C GLN A 49 -17.43 -18.78 -9.37
N PHE A 50 -16.70 -18.26 -8.37
CA PHE A 50 -16.86 -18.73 -7.00
C PHE A 50 -18.23 -18.34 -6.42
N ARG A 51 -18.68 -17.10 -6.63
CA ARG A 51 -20.01 -16.64 -6.20
C ARG A 51 -21.12 -17.46 -6.84
N ASP A 52 -21.01 -17.72 -8.14
CA ASP A 52 -21.99 -18.52 -8.88
C ASP A 52 -22.02 -19.98 -8.41
N THR A 53 -20.86 -20.54 -8.07
CA THR A 53 -20.77 -21.88 -7.45
C THR A 53 -21.53 -21.94 -6.12
N LEU A 54 -21.37 -20.92 -5.26
CA LEU A 54 -22.08 -20.84 -3.98
C LEU A 54 -23.59 -20.68 -4.17
N VAL A 55 -24.03 -19.84 -5.12
CA VAL A 55 -25.45 -19.67 -5.48
C VAL A 55 -26.04 -21.00 -5.95
N GLN A 56 -25.40 -21.67 -6.90
CA GLN A 56 -25.86 -22.95 -7.44
C GLN A 56 -25.95 -24.04 -6.34
N ALA A 57 -25.00 -24.04 -5.40
CA ALA A 57 -25.04 -24.96 -4.27
C ALA A 57 -26.27 -24.76 -3.37
N ILE A 58 -26.66 -23.50 -3.12
CA ILE A 58 -27.85 -23.13 -2.35
C ILE A 58 -29.14 -23.47 -3.12
N GLU A 59 -29.17 -23.24 -4.43
CA GLU A 59 -30.31 -23.60 -5.29
C GLU A 59 -30.59 -25.11 -5.28
N GLN A 60 -29.53 -25.92 -5.21
CA GLN A 60 -29.61 -27.38 -5.15
C GLN A 60 -29.82 -27.95 -3.74
N ALA A 61 -29.83 -27.12 -2.70
CA ALA A 61 -30.02 -27.57 -1.33
C ALA A 61 -31.41 -28.20 -1.14
N SER A 62 -31.45 -29.31 -0.39
CA SER A 62 -32.66 -30.11 -0.20
C SER A 62 -33.19 -30.13 1.24
N GLU A 63 -32.35 -29.85 2.24
CA GLU A 63 -32.75 -29.95 3.66
C GLU A 63 -32.31 -28.77 4.52
N HIS A 64 -31.05 -28.35 4.39
CA HIS A 64 -30.58 -27.16 5.09
C HIS A 64 -29.37 -26.48 4.44
N VAL A 65 -29.24 -25.19 4.75
CA VAL A 65 -28.10 -24.34 4.41
C VAL A 65 -27.56 -23.75 5.70
N LEU A 66 -26.27 -23.93 5.96
CA LEU A 66 -25.53 -23.29 7.05
C LEU A 66 -24.57 -22.28 6.44
N LEU A 67 -24.75 -21.01 6.75
CA LEU A 67 -23.94 -19.92 6.21
C LEU A 67 -23.28 -19.14 7.34
N CYS A 68 -21.96 -19.04 7.31
CA CYS A 68 -21.22 -18.13 8.17
C CYS A 68 -20.57 -17.04 7.30
N SER A 69 -20.68 -15.77 7.69
CA SER A 69 -19.92 -14.69 7.05
C SER A 69 -19.81 -13.49 7.99
N PHE A 70 -18.66 -12.81 8.02
CA PHE A 70 -18.51 -11.57 8.76
C PHE A 70 -19.44 -10.45 8.23
N LEU A 71 -19.47 -10.30 6.90
CA LEU A 71 -20.36 -9.38 6.18
C LEU A 71 -21.11 -10.14 5.10
N LEU A 72 -22.41 -9.87 4.99
CA LEU A 72 -23.29 -10.41 3.95
C LEU A 72 -23.98 -9.25 3.24
N ALA A 73 -23.62 -9.01 1.98
CA ALA A 73 -24.17 -7.92 1.16
C ALA A 73 -24.29 -8.30 -0.33
N ASP A 74 -24.26 -9.59 -0.66
CA ASP A 74 -24.44 -10.10 -2.02
C ASP A 74 -25.91 -10.45 -2.31
N THR A 75 -26.52 -9.72 -3.24
CA THR A 75 -27.95 -9.88 -3.59
C THR A 75 -28.26 -11.25 -4.18
N PRO A 76 -27.50 -11.78 -5.16
CA PRO A 76 -27.76 -13.13 -5.70
C PRO A 76 -27.71 -14.23 -4.65
N LEU A 77 -26.74 -14.19 -3.72
CA LEU A 77 -26.69 -15.15 -2.60
C LEU A 77 -27.92 -14.99 -1.68
N ALA A 78 -28.32 -13.77 -1.35
CA ALA A 78 -29.52 -13.54 -0.54
C ALA A 78 -30.80 -14.06 -1.22
N ASP A 79 -30.94 -13.84 -2.53
CA ASP A 79 -32.08 -14.32 -3.30
C ASP A 79 -32.13 -15.85 -3.30
N ALA A 80 -30.98 -16.51 -3.51
CA ALA A 80 -30.88 -17.97 -3.45
C ALA A 80 -31.27 -18.53 -2.06
N LEU A 81 -30.84 -17.87 -0.97
CA LEU A 81 -31.20 -18.25 0.40
C LEU A 81 -32.70 -18.10 0.67
N ILE A 82 -33.31 -17.01 0.21
CA ILE A 82 -34.76 -16.78 0.34
C ILE A 82 -35.52 -17.85 -0.44
N GLN A 83 -35.14 -18.09 -1.69
CA GLN A 83 -35.76 -19.14 -2.51
C GLN A 83 -35.60 -20.52 -1.89
N ALA A 84 -34.45 -20.84 -1.28
CA ALA A 84 -34.26 -22.10 -0.56
C ALA A 84 -35.25 -22.22 0.62
N SER A 85 -35.40 -21.16 1.41
CA SER A 85 -36.39 -21.11 2.48
C SER A 85 -37.82 -21.32 1.97
N GLU A 86 -38.19 -20.69 0.85
CA GLU A 86 -39.51 -20.85 0.23
C GLU A 86 -39.78 -22.26 -0.28
N ARG A 87 -38.73 -23.01 -0.66
CA ARG A 87 -38.82 -24.44 -0.98
C ARG A 87 -38.95 -25.34 0.27
N GLY A 88 -38.87 -24.78 1.48
CA GLY A 88 -38.90 -25.52 2.74
C GLY A 88 -37.51 -25.97 3.25
N VAL A 89 -36.42 -25.52 2.62
CA VAL A 89 -35.05 -25.77 3.09
C VAL A 89 -34.79 -24.92 4.34
N ARG A 90 -34.22 -25.50 5.40
CA ARG A 90 -33.92 -24.75 6.63
C ARG A 90 -32.64 -23.94 6.46
N VAL A 91 -32.74 -22.61 6.51
CA VAL A 91 -31.58 -21.73 6.33
C VAL A 91 -31.15 -21.13 7.67
N TYR A 92 -29.91 -21.41 8.06
CA TYR A 92 -29.26 -20.91 9.28
C TYR A 92 -28.09 -20.01 8.91
N ILE A 93 -28.04 -18.81 9.48
CA ILE A 93 -27.01 -17.82 9.18
C ILE A 93 -26.36 -17.33 10.47
N LEU A 94 -25.03 -17.38 10.52
CA LEU A 94 -24.21 -16.78 11.57
C LEU A 94 -23.41 -15.61 11.00
N THR A 95 -23.48 -14.45 11.64
CA THR A 95 -22.79 -13.23 11.19
C THR A 95 -22.18 -12.44 12.35
N ALA A 96 -21.30 -11.50 12.05
CA ALA A 96 -20.80 -10.56 13.05
C ALA A 96 -21.91 -9.70 13.65
N SER A 97 -21.75 -9.26 14.89
CA SER A 97 -22.73 -8.38 15.56
C SER A 97 -22.67 -6.93 15.04
N GLU A 98 -23.80 -6.23 15.14
CA GLU A 98 -23.90 -4.81 14.76
C GLU A 98 -22.92 -3.92 15.54
N GLN A 99 -22.65 -4.23 16.81
CA GLN A 99 -21.74 -3.43 17.66
C GLN A 99 -20.32 -3.38 17.09
N ARG A 100 -19.85 -4.51 16.54
CA ARG A 100 -18.56 -4.59 15.87
C ARG A 100 -18.56 -3.91 14.49
N LEU A 101 -19.68 -3.97 13.78
CA LEU A 101 -19.82 -3.27 12.50
C LEU A 101 -19.84 -1.75 12.70
N ASP A 102 -20.46 -1.27 13.76
CA ASP A 102 -20.53 0.16 14.10
C ASP A 102 -19.17 0.72 14.57
N SER A 103 -18.27 -0.12 15.13
CA SER A 103 -16.89 0.32 15.41
C SER A 103 -16.07 0.47 14.12
N LEU A 104 -16.26 -0.43 13.13
CA LEU A 104 -15.61 -0.30 11.81
C LEU A 104 -16.01 0.98 11.07
N ILE A 105 -17.25 1.46 11.24
CA ILE A 105 -17.72 2.74 10.68
C ILE A 105 -16.90 3.95 11.19
N ARG A 106 -16.35 3.86 12.40
CA ARG A 106 -15.57 4.97 12.99
C ARG A 106 -14.14 5.02 12.49
N ASP A 107 -13.60 3.87 12.07
CA ASP A 107 -12.20 3.70 11.64
C ASP A 107 -12.03 3.69 10.11
N GLU A 108 -13.10 3.45 9.34
CA GLU A 108 -13.10 3.45 7.87
C GLU A 108 -13.85 4.66 7.26
N ASP A 109 -13.51 4.98 6.01
CA ASP A 109 -14.09 6.08 5.23
C ASP A 109 -15.56 5.78 4.79
N ASP A 110 -16.14 6.64 3.94
CA ASP A 110 -17.51 6.49 3.42
C ASP A 110 -17.80 5.11 2.78
N PHE A 111 -16.76 4.35 2.39
CA PHE A 111 -16.91 3.00 1.85
C PHE A 111 -17.34 1.99 2.93
N GLY A 112 -16.69 2.02 4.10
CA GLY A 112 -17.02 1.13 5.24
C GLY A 112 -18.46 1.33 5.69
N LYS A 113 -18.91 2.59 5.78
CA LYS A 113 -20.32 2.95 6.06
C LYS A 113 -21.29 2.31 5.07
N ARG A 114 -21.01 2.43 3.77
CA ARG A 114 -21.87 1.84 2.71
C ARG A 114 -21.95 0.32 2.82
N MET A 115 -20.86 -0.36 3.16
CA MET A 115 -20.85 -1.81 3.33
C MET A 115 -21.73 -2.24 4.51
N VAL A 116 -21.66 -1.55 5.64
CA VAL A 116 -22.51 -1.86 6.81
C VAL A 116 -23.99 -1.60 6.53
N GLU A 117 -24.32 -0.50 5.83
CA GLU A 117 -25.71 -0.23 5.45
C GLU A 117 -26.27 -1.27 4.48
N GLN A 118 -25.48 -1.71 3.49
CA GLN A 118 -25.88 -2.80 2.60
C GLN A 118 -26.09 -4.11 3.36
N HIS A 119 -25.24 -4.38 4.35
CA HIS A 119 -25.41 -5.54 5.22
C HIS A 119 -26.73 -5.47 6.02
N LYS A 120 -26.99 -4.35 6.70
CA LYS A 120 -28.25 -4.13 7.46
C LYS A 120 -29.48 -4.26 6.56
N ALA A 121 -29.44 -3.68 5.35
CA ALA A 121 -30.53 -3.79 4.37
C ALA A 121 -30.79 -5.24 3.96
N LEU A 122 -29.73 -6.04 3.78
CA LEU A 122 -29.86 -7.46 3.44
C LEU A 122 -30.40 -8.26 4.64
N LEU A 123 -29.96 -7.99 5.87
CA LEU A 123 -30.52 -8.62 7.07
C LEU A 123 -32.04 -8.37 7.20
N ALA A 124 -32.49 -7.15 6.90
CA ALA A 124 -33.91 -6.82 6.90
C ALA A 124 -34.71 -7.68 5.90
N ARG A 125 -34.16 -7.95 4.71
CA ARG A 125 -34.78 -8.80 3.69
C ARG A 125 -34.88 -10.27 4.11
N LEU A 126 -33.92 -10.75 4.87
CA LEU A 126 -33.88 -12.13 5.37
C LEU A 126 -34.78 -12.37 6.59
N ALA A 127 -35.22 -11.30 7.26
CA ALA A 127 -36.05 -11.39 8.46
C ALA A 127 -37.35 -12.18 8.22
N GLY A 128 -37.63 -13.14 9.09
CA GLY A 128 -38.81 -14.01 8.98
C GLY A 128 -38.71 -15.10 7.89
N LYS A 129 -37.62 -15.14 7.12
CA LYS A 129 -37.36 -16.18 6.10
C LYS A 129 -36.29 -17.17 6.55
N VAL A 130 -35.31 -16.72 7.34
CA VAL A 130 -34.19 -17.56 7.79
C VAL A 130 -34.02 -17.47 9.31
N ARG A 131 -33.27 -18.41 9.90
CA ARG A 131 -32.82 -18.32 11.29
C ARG A 131 -31.45 -17.68 11.33
N LEU A 132 -31.37 -16.41 11.73
CA LEU A 132 -30.12 -15.67 11.77
C LEU A 132 -29.71 -15.36 13.21
N ARG A 133 -28.42 -15.55 13.49
CA ARG A 133 -27.78 -15.20 14.76
C ARG A 133 -26.50 -14.42 14.55
N SER A 134 -26.08 -13.69 15.58
CA SER A 134 -24.83 -12.94 15.55
C SER A 134 -24.07 -12.97 16.88
N ALA A 135 -22.75 -12.78 16.77
CA ALA A 135 -21.84 -12.57 17.90
C ALA A 135 -20.67 -11.67 17.48
N GLU A 136 -20.07 -10.97 18.45
CA GLU A 136 -18.99 -10.00 18.20
C GLU A 136 -17.75 -10.65 17.60
N HIS A 137 -17.38 -11.84 18.05
CA HIS A 137 -16.14 -12.52 17.65
C HIS A 137 -16.26 -13.33 16.34
N VAL A 138 -17.44 -13.42 15.72
CA VAL A 138 -17.62 -14.16 14.46
C VAL A 138 -16.90 -13.48 13.31
N HIS A 139 -15.98 -14.19 12.67
CA HIS A 139 -15.32 -13.71 11.45
C HIS A 139 -15.16 -14.79 10.38
N ALA A 140 -15.40 -16.08 10.66
CA ALA A 140 -15.38 -17.14 9.66
C ALA A 140 -16.30 -16.85 8.45
N LYS A 141 -15.91 -17.32 7.26
CA LYS A 141 -16.73 -17.26 6.04
C LYS A 141 -16.79 -18.64 5.37
N PHE A 142 -17.96 -19.26 5.36
CA PHE A 142 -18.15 -20.56 4.75
C PHE A 142 -19.62 -20.88 4.50
N LEU A 143 -19.85 -21.86 3.62
CA LEU A 143 -21.16 -22.41 3.28
C LEU A 143 -21.14 -23.93 3.47
N VAL A 144 -22.17 -24.48 4.12
CA VAL A 144 -22.41 -25.93 4.22
C VAL A 144 -23.83 -26.25 3.76
N ILE A 145 -23.98 -27.28 2.94
CA ILE A 145 -25.24 -27.74 2.38
C ILE A 145 -25.50 -29.18 2.84
N ASP A 146 -26.71 -29.44 3.35
CA ASP A 146 -27.26 -30.77 3.62
C ASP A 146 -26.34 -31.69 4.46
N ALA A 147 -25.82 -31.21 5.60
CA ALA A 147 -24.95 -31.94 6.53
C ALA A 147 -25.66 -32.85 7.54
N LEU A 148 -26.87 -33.34 7.24
CA LEU A 148 -27.50 -34.39 8.05
C LEU A 148 -26.84 -35.75 7.78
N ALA A 149 -26.95 -36.66 8.75
CA ALA A 149 -26.23 -37.94 8.74
C ALA A 149 -26.55 -38.82 7.51
N HIS A 150 -27.76 -38.72 6.96
CA HIS A 150 -28.23 -39.51 5.81
C HIS A 150 -27.99 -38.84 4.45
N LYS A 151 -27.29 -37.69 4.40
CA LYS A 151 -26.97 -36.93 3.19
C LYS A 151 -25.46 -36.90 2.96
N ALA A 152 -25.06 -36.60 1.73
CA ALA A 152 -23.67 -36.29 1.37
C ALA A 152 -23.48 -34.77 1.43
N PRO A 153 -22.90 -34.21 2.52
CA PRO A 153 -22.71 -32.78 2.63
C PRO A 153 -21.75 -32.24 1.59
N ARG A 154 -22.00 -30.99 1.21
CA ARG A 154 -21.05 -30.18 0.45
C ARG A 154 -20.73 -28.93 1.24
N ALA A 155 -19.47 -28.51 1.22
CA ALA A 155 -19.08 -27.29 1.89
C ALA A 155 -18.00 -26.52 1.14
N TRP A 156 -17.96 -25.21 1.39
CA TRP A 156 -16.97 -24.30 0.85
C TRP A 156 -16.45 -23.39 1.94
N LEU A 157 -15.13 -23.28 2.06
CA LEU A 157 -14.45 -22.26 2.86
C LEU A 157 -14.12 -21.06 1.94
N SER A 158 -14.27 -19.85 2.45
CA SER A 158 -13.95 -18.62 1.73
C SER A 158 -13.02 -17.75 2.57
N THR A 159 -11.95 -17.22 1.97
CA THR A 159 -11.18 -16.14 2.60
C THR A 159 -11.89 -14.78 2.45
N ALA A 160 -12.81 -14.70 1.47
CA ALA A 160 -13.63 -13.54 1.16
C ALA A 160 -14.89 -13.41 2.02
N ASN A 161 -15.26 -12.17 2.32
CA ASN A 161 -16.62 -11.83 2.73
C ASN A 161 -17.60 -12.09 1.57
N LEU A 162 -18.85 -12.43 1.90
CA LEU A 162 -19.92 -12.66 0.92
C LEU A 162 -20.57 -11.32 0.50
N ASN A 163 -19.76 -10.50 -0.13
CA ASN A 163 -20.09 -9.20 -0.71
C ASN A 163 -19.23 -8.96 -1.96
N LYS A 164 -19.04 -7.70 -2.36
CA LYS A 164 -18.19 -7.31 -3.50
C LYS A 164 -16.75 -7.84 -3.44
N ALA A 165 -16.26 -8.31 -2.28
CA ALA A 165 -14.98 -9.00 -2.17
C ALA A 165 -14.87 -10.23 -3.09
N LEU A 166 -15.99 -10.92 -3.36
CA LEU A 166 -16.04 -12.05 -4.30
C LEU A 166 -15.69 -11.67 -5.75
N GLN A 167 -15.71 -10.37 -6.07
CA GLN A 167 -15.41 -9.83 -7.40
C GLN A 167 -14.10 -9.02 -7.41
N GLU A 168 -13.94 -8.13 -6.43
CA GLU A 168 -12.93 -7.07 -6.47
C GLU A 168 -11.65 -7.37 -5.67
N SER A 169 -11.69 -8.36 -4.78
CA SER A 169 -10.57 -8.71 -3.92
C SER A 169 -9.82 -9.93 -4.45
N ILE A 170 -8.54 -10.03 -4.11
CA ILE A 170 -7.73 -11.22 -4.35
C ILE A 170 -7.91 -12.13 -3.14
N GLU A 171 -8.74 -13.16 -3.33
CA GLU A 171 -9.21 -14.09 -2.31
C GLU A 171 -9.22 -15.53 -2.86
N LEU A 172 -9.34 -16.50 -1.96
CA LEU A 172 -9.47 -17.92 -2.28
C LEU A 172 -10.82 -18.45 -1.81
N GLY A 173 -11.37 -19.37 -2.60
CA GLY A 173 -12.46 -20.26 -2.21
C GLY A 173 -12.00 -21.71 -2.34
N VAL A 174 -12.42 -22.59 -1.43
CA VAL A 174 -12.06 -24.01 -1.49
C VAL A 174 -13.30 -24.86 -1.20
N GLN A 175 -13.57 -25.84 -2.04
CA GLN A 175 -14.60 -26.85 -1.78
C GLN A 175 -13.99 -28.00 -0.98
N LEU A 176 -14.73 -28.45 0.04
CA LEU A 176 -14.28 -29.48 0.96
C LEU A 176 -14.82 -30.85 0.59
N GLU A 177 -14.03 -31.88 0.90
CA GLU A 177 -14.48 -33.27 0.90
C GLU A 177 -15.54 -33.51 1.98
N GLU A 178 -16.28 -34.61 1.85
CA GLU A 178 -17.46 -34.88 2.68
C GLU A 178 -17.16 -34.89 4.19
N ASN A 179 -16.06 -35.53 4.61
CA ASN A 179 -15.65 -35.59 6.02
C ASN A 179 -15.36 -34.19 6.58
N ASN A 180 -14.64 -33.37 5.80
CA ASN A 180 -14.33 -31.99 6.17
C ASN A 180 -15.58 -31.10 6.16
N ALA A 181 -16.54 -31.35 5.25
CA ALA A 181 -17.82 -30.67 5.24
C ALA A 181 -18.66 -30.96 6.51
N ARG A 182 -18.63 -32.20 7.02
CA ARG A 182 -19.26 -32.55 8.31
C ARG A 182 -18.57 -31.86 9.48
N ALA A 183 -17.24 -31.90 9.55
CA ALA A 183 -16.49 -31.23 10.61
C ALA A 183 -16.74 -29.70 10.62
N LEU A 184 -16.83 -29.08 9.45
CA LEU A 184 -17.17 -27.66 9.34
C LEU A 184 -18.61 -27.37 9.81
N ALA A 185 -19.56 -28.28 9.56
CA ALA A 185 -20.92 -28.19 10.11
C ALA A 185 -20.93 -28.26 11.64
N GLU A 186 -20.05 -29.06 12.26
CA GLU A 186 -19.89 -29.11 13.72
C GLU A 186 -19.37 -27.78 14.28
N CYS A 187 -18.39 -27.15 13.62
CA CYS A 187 -17.93 -25.80 13.97
C CYS A 187 -19.09 -24.79 13.91
N PHE A 188 -19.88 -24.81 12.84
CA PHE A 188 -21.07 -23.96 12.71
C PHE A 188 -22.06 -24.20 13.85
N ASN A 189 -22.42 -25.46 14.11
CA ASN A 189 -23.40 -25.80 15.13
C ASN A 189 -22.95 -25.32 16.51
N TRP A 190 -21.69 -25.54 16.87
CA TRP A 190 -21.14 -25.03 18.12
C TRP A 190 -21.24 -23.50 18.21
N ALA A 191 -20.72 -22.78 17.22
CA ALA A 191 -20.75 -21.32 17.25
C ALA A 191 -22.20 -20.76 17.26
N PHE A 192 -23.10 -21.35 16.46
CA PHE A 192 -24.48 -20.92 16.33
C PHE A 192 -25.32 -21.18 17.59
N TRP A 193 -25.10 -22.31 18.27
CA TRP A 193 -25.89 -22.70 19.44
C TRP A 193 -25.27 -22.24 20.77
N CYS A 194 -23.94 -22.23 20.87
CA CYS A 194 -23.23 -21.94 22.12
C CYS A 194 -22.65 -20.53 22.22
N GLU A 195 -22.18 -19.95 21.11
CA GLU A 195 -21.40 -18.70 21.16
C GLU A 195 -22.18 -17.48 20.65
N ALA A 196 -23.18 -17.68 19.81
CA ALA A 196 -24.09 -16.64 19.35
C ALA A 196 -24.77 -15.90 20.52
N ARG A 197 -24.82 -14.57 20.44
CA ARG A 197 -25.35 -13.71 21.50
C ARG A 197 -26.67 -13.05 21.15
N ARG A 198 -26.97 -12.89 19.86
CA ARG A 198 -28.24 -12.30 19.41
C ARG A 198 -28.88 -13.10 18.29
N GLU A 199 -30.19 -12.98 18.17
CA GLU A 199 -31.01 -13.64 17.16
C GLU A 199 -31.95 -12.63 16.48
N LEU A 200 -32.12 -12.78 15.17
CA LEU A 200 -33.01 -11.92 14.39
C LEU A 200 -34.48 -12.36 14.56
N HIS A 201 -35.29 -11.51 15.17
CA HIS A 201 -36.73 -11.76 15.41
C HIS A 201 -37.64 -11.00 14.43
N GLY A 202 -37.10 -10.04 13.69
CA GLY A 202 -37.83 -9.21 12.74
C GLY A 202 -36.86 -8.27 12.02
N ALA A 203 -37.34 -7.52 11.03
CA ALA A 203 -36.50 -6.59 10.28
C ALA A 203 -35.79 -5.63 11.26
N ASN A 204 -34.46 -5.60 11.19
CA ASN A 204 -33.59 -4.79 12.06
C ASN A 204 -33.82 -5.00 13.58
N ARG A 205 -34.27 -6.18 13.99
CA ARG A 205 -34.52 -6.50 15.41
C ARG A 205 -33.74 -7.72 15.86
N LEU A 206 -32.53 -7.49 16.36
CA LEU A 206 -31.70 -8.48 17.04
C LEU A 206 -31.99 -8.51 18.55
N VAL A 207 -32.41 -9.65 19.06
CA VAL A 207 -32.74 -9.87 20.47
C VAL A 207 -31.67 -10.74 21.13
N GLU A 208 -31.32 -10.44 22.38
CA GLU A 208 -30.35 -11.21 23.15
C GLU A 208 -30.80 -12.67 23.37
N ILE A 209 -29.85 -13.59 23.23
CA ILE A 209 -30.01 -15.01 23.55
C ILE A 209 -29.62 -15.22 25.01
N LYS A 210 -30.60 -15.51 25.87
CA LYS A 210 -30.39 -15.65 27.33
C LYS A 210 -29.53 -16.85 27.75
N GLY A 211 -29.35 -17.83 26.86
CA GLY A 211 -28.53 -19.02 27.10
C GLY A 211 -28.60 -19.97 25.90
N PRO A 212 -27.63 -20.90 25.79
CA PRO A 212 -27.57 -21.83 24.66
C PRO A 212 -28.79 -22.76 24.70
N PRO A 213 -29.64 -22.80 23.65
CA PRO A 213 -30.80 -23.69 23.64
C PRO A 213 -30.42 -25.16 23.45
N ALA A 214 -29.18 -25.42 23.02
CA ALA A 214 -28.58 -26.74 22.90
C ALA A 214 -27.05 -26.61 23.10
N VAL A 215 -26.41 -27.69 23.55
CA VAL A 215 -24.96 -27.76 23.70
C VAL A 215 -24.46 -28.95 22.86
N PRO A 216 -24.22 -28.75 21.55
CA PRO A 216 -23.61 -29.78 20.71
C PRO A 216 -22.22 -30.18 21.24
N ARG A 217 -21.70 -31.30 20.73
CA ARG A 217 -20.32 -31.69 20.97
C ARG A 217 -19.39 -30.57 20.50
N ARG A 218 -18.38 -30.25 21.30
CA ARG A 218 -17.33 -29.30 20.90
C ARG A 218 -16.60 -29.87 19.68
N PRO A 219 -16.48 -29.11 18.58
CA PRO A 219 -15.86 -29.58 17.35
C PRO A 219 -14.39 -29.89 17.58
N GLY A 220 -13.88 -30.89 16.85
CA GLY A 220 -12.47 -31.26 16.83
C GLY A 220 -12.20 -32.19 15.67
N HIS A 221 -11.27 -31.82 14.79
CA HIS A 221 -10.93 -32.57 13.58
C HIS A 221 -9.48 -32.31 13.18
N ASP A 222 -8.80 -33.31 12.63
CA ASP A 222 -7.36 -33.20 12.31
C ASP A 222 -7.07 -32.24 11.15
N GLN A 223 -8.05 -32.09 10.25
CA GLN A 223 -7.95 -31.23 9.07
C GLN A 223 -8.77 -29.95 9.16
N VAL A 224 -9.87 -29.92 9.93
CA VAL A 224 -10.73 -28.73 10.06
C VAL A 224 -10.51 -28.16 11.45
N LEU A 225 -9.86 -27.01 11.49
CA LEU A 225 -9.28 -26.43 12.70
C LEU A 225 -9.96 -25.09 12.95
N ALA A 226 -10.28 -24.78 14.20
CA ALA A 226 -11.00 -23.57 14.53
C ALA A 226 -10.33 -22.81 15.68
N THR A 227 -10.39 -21.48 15.59
CA THR A 227 -10.31 -20.61 16.76
C THR A 227 -11.73 -20.52 17.32
N LEU A 228 -11.91 -20.89 18.59
CA LEU A 228 -13.19 -20.88 19.30
C LEU A 228 -12.97 -20.31 20.68
N GLN A 229 -14.04 -19.95 21.39
CA GLN A 229 -13.90 -19.48 22.76
C GLN A 229 -13.24 -20.56 23.64
N GLY A 230 -11.98 -20.35 24.02
CA GLY A 230 -11.19 -21.32 24.80
C GLY A 230 -10.59 -22.48 24.00
N SER A 231 -10.47 -22.39 22.67
CA SER A 231 -9.63 -23.27 21.84
C SER A 231 -8.79 -22.46 20.86
N PHE A 232 -7.55 -22.91 20.67
CA PHE A 232 -6.54 -22.30 19.81
C PHE A 232 -6.06 -23.28 18.73
N ASP A 233 -6.85 -24.29 18.39
CA ASP A 233 -6.41 -25.40 17.51
C ASP A 233 -5.91 -24.91 16.15
N LEU A 234 -6.55 -23.86 15.60
CA LEU A 234 -6.09 -23.23 14.36
C LEU A 234 -4.70 -22.60 14.50
N ARG A 235 -4.44 -21.86 15.58
CA ARG A 235 -3.13 -21.26 15.87
C ARG A 235 -2.06 -22.34 16.03
N GLU A 236 -2.33 -23.37 16.83
CA GLU A 236 -1.38 -24.45 17.07
C GLU A 236 -1.03 -25.19 15.78
N ALA A 237 -2.00 -25.37 14.88
CA ALA A 237 -1.75 -25.95 13.56
C ALA A 237 -0.90 -25.05 12.66
N VAL A 238 -1.16 -23.74 12.64
CA VAL A 238 -0.33 -22.75 11.91
C VAL A 238 1.11 -22.80 12.41
N ILE A 239 1.32 -22.75 13.73
CA ILE A 239 2.64 -22.82 14.37
C ILE A 239 3.33 -24.14 14.03
N THR A 240 2.61 -25.26 14.14
CA THR A 240 3.17 -26.60 13.85
C THR A 240 3.63 -26.70 12.40
N MET A 241 2.85 -26.17 11.46
CA MET A 241 3.18 -26.17 10.04
C MET A 241 4.44 -25.32 9.75
N ILE A 242 4.55 -24.13 10.37
CA ILE A 242 5.74 -23.26 10.25
C ILE A 242 6.98 -23.90 10.87
N ARG A 243 6.84 -24.55 12.03
CA ARG A 243 7.95 -25.22 12.72
C ARG A 243 8.45 -26.44 11.97
N SER A 244 7.55 -27.17 11.31
CA SER A 244 7.86 -28.39 10.57
C SER A 244 8.50 -28.12 9.21
N ALA A 245 8.33 -26.91 8.64
CA ALA A 245 8.90 -26.53 7.36
C ALA A 245 10.44 -26.63 7.36
N GLN A 246 10.97 -27.27 6.32
CA GLN A 246 12.39 -27.53 6.07
C GLN A 246 12.94 -26.71 4.91
N TYR A 247 12.13 -26.41 3.88
CA TYR A 247 12.63 -25.78 2.65
C TYR A 247 12.00 -24.43 2.36
N GLU A 248 10.67 -24.34 2.42
CA GLU A 248 9.96 -23.15 2.01
C GLU A 248 8.62 -22.94 2.72
N ILE A 249 8.31 -21.67 2.99
CA ILE A 249 7.00 -21.21 3.45
C ILE A 249 6.52 -20.09 2.53
N LEU A 250 5.32 -20.27 1.97
CA LEU A 250 4.57 -19.22 1.28
C LEU A 250 3.35 -18.89 2.13
N ALA A 251 3.16 -17.62 2.49
CA ALA A 251 2.01 -17.23 3.28
C ALA A 251 1.33 -15.99 2.70
N SER A 252 0.03 -15.86 2.91
CA SER A 252 -0.72 -14.64 2.65
C SER A 252 -1.59 -14.28 3.85
N SER A 253 -1.65 -12.99 4.19
CA SER A 253 -2.59 -12.49 5.19
C SER A 253 -2.84 -10.99 5.02
N TYR A 254 -4.06 -10.55 5.32
CA TYR A 254 -4.40 -9.13 5.34
C TYR A 254 -3.96 -8.44 6.64
N GLY A 255 -4.24 -9.08 7.78
CA GLY A 255 -3.81 -8.64 9.10
C GLY A 255 -2.49 -9.29 9.50
N LEU A 256 -1.56 -8.49 10.02
CA LEU A 256 -0.27 -8.94 10.54
C LEU A 256 0.01 -8.15 11.82
N ASP A 257 0.05 -8.84 12.94
CA ASP A 257 0.43 -8.25 14.23
C ASP A 257 1.89 -8.58 14.54
N ALA A 258 2.71 -7.54 14.72
CA ALA A 258 4.16 -7.67 14.91
C ALA A 258 4.54 -8.44 16.19
N ASP A 259 3.66 -8.44 17.18
CA ASP A 259 3.87 -9.06 18.49
C ASP A 259 3.21 -10.44 18.61
N HIS A 260 2.48 -10.87 17.58
CA HIS A 260 1.85 -12.18 17.58
C HIS A 260 2.85 -13.30 17.29
N ILE A 261 2.74 -14.41 18.02
CA ILE A 261 3.69 -15.55 17.99
C ILE A 261 3.94 -16.10 16.59
N VAL A 262 2.95 -16.06 15.70
CA VAL A 262 3.10 -16.53 14.31
C VAL A 262 4.15 -15.72 13.53
N ILE A 263 4.28 -14.41 13.79
CA ILE A 263 5.33 -13.60 13.16
C ILE A 263 6.71 -14.03 13.66
N ASP A 264 6.84 -14.32 14.96
CA ASP A 264 8.09 -14.83 15.53
C ASP A 264 8.45 -16.20 14.97
N GLU A 265 7.48 -17.10 14.79
CA GLU A 265 7.71 -18.42 14.21
C GLU A 265 8.15 -18.34 12.74
N LEU A 266 7.61 -17.41 11.95
CA LEU A 266 8.07 -17.16 10.57
C LEU A 266 9.53 -16.66 10.55
N ILE A 267 9.89 -15.76 11.46
CA ILE A 267 11.26 -15.27 11.62
C ILE A 267 12.20 -16.41 12.04
N LEU A 268 11.78 -17.24 13.00
CA LEU A 268 12.54 -18.41 13.42
C LEU A 268 12.73 -19.39 12.25
N ALA A 269 11.72 -19.59 11.40
CA ALA A 269 11.87 -20.41 10.19
C ALA A 269 12.90 -19.83 9.21
N ALA A 270 12.84 -18.52 8.95
CA ALA A 270 13.83 -17.84 8.10
C ALA A 270 15.26 -17.98 8.68
N ASN A 271 15.42 -17.82 9.99
CA ASN A 271 16.71 -18.00 10.67
C ASN A 271 17.25 -19.44 10.61
N ARG A 272 16.37 -20.45 10.48
CA ARG A 272 16.76 -21.84 10.23
C ARG A 272 17.21 -22.08 8.77
N GLY A 273 17.07 -21.10 7.88
CA GLY A 273 17.38 -21.21 6.46
C GLY A 273 16.19 -21.59 5.57
N VAL A 274 14.97 -21.66 6.11
CA VAL A 274 13.75 -21.87 5.33
C VAL A 274 13.48 -20.61 4.50
N ARG A 275 13.19 -20.76 3.20
CA ARG A 275 12.82 -19.61 2.37
C ARG A 275 11.41 -19.17 2.73
N VAL A 276 11.22 -17.93 3.15
CA VAL A 276 9.90 -17.42 3.52
C VAL A 276 9.52 -16.25 2.60
N SER A 277 8.34 -16.36 1.98
CA SER A 277 7.69 -15.28 1.23
C SER A 277 6.31 -15.00 1.81
N LEU A 278 6.05 -13.74 2.17
CA LEU A 278 4.78 -13.28 2.70
C LEU A 278 4.11 -12.30 1.73
N LEU A 279 2.83 -12.57 1.45
CA LEU A 279 1.95 -11.70 0.68
C LEU A 279 1.01 -10.93 1.61
N THR A 280 0.92 -9.61 1.44
CA THR A 280 -0.01 -8.78 2.24
C THR A 280 -0.64 -7.64 1.43
N ARG A 281 -1.38 -6.74 2.10
CA ARG A 281 -1.87 -5.48 1.53
C ARG A 281 -1.08 -4.32 2.13
N PRO A 282 -0.58 -3.35 1.33
CA PRO A 282 0.14 -2.21 1.87
C PRO A 282 -0.78 -1.32 2.73
N ARG A 283 -0.52 -1.21 4.03
CA ARG A 283 -1.26 -0.35 4.95
C ARG A 283 -0.46 -0.04 6.23
N PRO A 284 -0.74 1.09 6.91
CA PRO A 284 -0.04 1.44 8.15
C PRO A 284 -0.11 0.37 9.23
N ALA A 285 -1.27 -0.30 9.34
CA ALA A 285 -1.50 -1.32 10.36
C ALA A 285 -0.59 -2.56 10.26
N VAL A 286 0.05 -2.82 9.10
CA VAL A 286 1.01 -3.94 8.96
C VAL A 286 2.47 -3.49 9.02
N ALA A 287 2.74 -2.18 9.12
CA ALA A 287 4.07 -1.58 8.95
C ALA A 287 5.12 -2.20 9.88
N ASN A 288 4.80 -2.36 11.17
CA ASN A 288 5.71 -2.92 12.16
C ASN A 288 6.00 -4.40 11.87
N ALA A 289 4.99 -5.18 11.52
CA ALA A 289 5.14 -6.61 11.25
C ALA A 289 6.00 -6.83 9.99
N VAL A 290 5.72 -6.11 8.90
CA VAL A 290 6.49 -6.24 7.65
C VAL A 290 7.92 -5.73 7.81
N ALA A 291 8.17 -4.71 8.64
CA ALA A 291 9.51 -4.27 8.99
C ALA A 291 10.29 -5.38 9.72
N LYS A 292 9.67 -6.00 10.73
CA LYS A 292 10.26 -7.10 11.52
C LYS A 292 10.60 -8.30 10.63
N LEU A 293 9.67 -8.71 9.76
CA LEU A 293 9.87 -9.80 8.81
C LEU A 293 10.98 -9.49 7.79
N ALA A 294 10.96 -8.30 7.19
CA ALA A 294 11.97 -7.91 6.20
C ALA A 294 13.37 -7.79 6.82
N ALA A 295 13.48 -7.34 8.08
CA ALA A 295 14.74 -7.33 8.82
C ALA A 295 15.32 -8.74 9.04
N ALA A 296 14.46 -9.77 9.11
CA ALA A 296 14.85 -11.18 9.15
C ALA A 296 15.15 -11.80 7.77
N GLY A 297 15.18 -10.99 6.71
CA GLY A 297 15.45 -11.46 5.34
C GLY A 297 14.24 -12.08 4.63
N ILE A 298 13.05 -11.98 5.21
CA ILE A 298 11.81 -12.51 4.61
C ILE A 298 11.36 -11.60 3.46
N GLN A 299 11.02 -12.20 2.32
CA GLN A 299 10.47 -11.45 1.20
C GLN A 299 9.03 -11.07 1.48
N VAL A 300 8.73 -9.77 1.51
CA VAL A 300 7.35 -9.27 1.67
C VAL A 300 6.91 -8.56 0.39
N LEU A 301 5.86 -9.10 -0.24
CA LEU A 301 5.24 -8.60 -1.46
C LEU A 301 3.79 -8.25 -1.19
N ALA A 302 3.22 -7.34 -1.99
CA ALA A 302 1.88 -6.87 -1.71
C ALA A 302 1.06 -6.44 -2.92
N HIS A 303 -0.25 -6.49 -2.75
CA HIS A 303 -1.24 -6.02 -3.71
C HIS A 303 -2.36 -5.25 -3.00
N ASP A 304 -2.84 -4.17 -3.62
CA ASP A 304 -3.80 -3.22 -3.03
C ASP A 304 -5.18 -3.83 -2.73
N LYS A 305 -5.41 -5.05 -3.23
CA LYS A 305 -6.65 -5.82 -3.14
C LYS A 305 -6.45 -7.21 -2.52
N LEU A 306 -5.25 -7.55 -2.03
CA LEU A 306 -5.05 -8.82 -1.35
C LEU A 306 -5.85 -8.87 -0.05
N HIS A 307 -6.60 -9.95 0.12
CA HIS A 307 -7.20 -10.29 1.39
C HIS A 307 -7.18 -11.81 1.69
N ALA A 308 -6.72 -12.65 0.75
CA ALA A 308 -6.56 -14.09 0.95
C ALA A 308 -5.72 -14.45 2.17
N LYS A 309 -6.11 -15.49 2.92
CA LYS A 309 -5.31 -16.07 4.00
C LYS A 309 -5.02 -17.53 3.74
N ALA A 310 -3.74 -17.82 3.54
CA ALA A 310 -3.26 -19.16 3.26
C ALA A 310 -1.83 -19.31 3.76
N LEU A 311 -1.47 -20.53 4.10
CA LEU A 311 -0.13 -20.95 4.46
C LEU A 311 0.20 -22.20 3.65
N VAL A 312 1.34 -22.20 2.98
CA VAL A 312 1.91 -23.37 2.31
C VAL A 312 3.30 -23.60 2.88
N ALA A 313 3.57 -24.82 3.33
CA ALA A 313 4.87 -25.22 3.89
C ALA A 313 5.26 -26.56 3.25
N ASP A 314 6.36 -26.58 2.50
CA ASP A 314 6.87 -27.77 1.80
C ASP A 314 5.80 -28.56 1.00
N GLY A 315 4.83 -27.85 0.40
CA GLY A 315 3.76 -28.42 -0.43
C GLY A 315 2.47 -28.78 0.34
N GLU A 316 2.49 -28.81 1.67
CA GLU A 316 1.26 -28.86 2.47
C GLU A 316 0.61 -27.49 2.49
N ALA A 317 -0.73 -27.42 2.47
CA ALA A 317 -1.47 -26.16 2.44
C ALA A 317 -2.58 -26.10 3.49
N LEU A 318 -2.72 -24.93 4.11
CA LEU A 318 -3.81 -24.54 5.00
C LEU A 318 -4.45 -23.26 4.45
N VAL A 319 -5.73 -23.31 4.11
CA VAL A 319 -6.52 -22.11 3.79
C VAL A 319 -7.40 -21.78 4.98
N MET A 320 -7.50 -20.50 5.34
CA MET A 320 -8.16 -20.10 6.58
C MET A 320 -8.90 -18.77 6.46
N THR A 321 -9.80 -18.51 7.40
CA THR A 321 -10.51 -17.23 7.51
C THR A 321 -9.78 -16.24 8.45
N ALA A 322 -8.85 -16.75 9.27
CA ALA A 322 -8.03 -16.01 10.21
C ALA A 322 -6.89 -15.21 9.55
N ASN A 323 -6.64 -14.01 10.06
CA ASN A 323 -5.39 -13.28 9.83
C ASN A 323 -4.30 -13.76 10.81
N PHE A 324 -3.05 -13.33 10.60
CA PHE A 324 -1.96 -13.55 11.57
C PHE A 324 -1.92 -12.44 12.62
N ASP A 325 -3.00 -12.37 13.39
CA ASP A 325 -3.17 -11.46 14.53
C ASP A 325 -3.95 -12.16 15.65
N ALA A 326 -3.96 -11.55 16.84
CA ALA A 326 -4.65 -12.10 18.00
C ALA A 326 -6.15 -12.30 17.74
N PHE A 327 -6.77 -11.38 17.00
CA PHE A 327 -8.18 -11.52 16.68
C PHE A 327 -8.47 -12.78 15.85
N GLY A 328 -7.64 -13.08 14.84
CA GLY A 328 -7.80 -14.25 13.98
C GLY A 328 -7.46 -15.57 14.66
N LEU A 329 -6.39 -15.61 15.46
CA LEU A 329 -5.82 -16.86 15.96
C LEU A 329 -6.05 -17.12 17.45
N ASP A 330 -6.46 -16.11 18.22
CA ASP A 330 -6.65 -16.22 19.67
C ASP A 330 -8.10 -15.97 20.15
N GLU A 331 -8.80 -15.01 19.54
CA GLU A 331 -10.06 -14.49 20.10
C GLU A 331 -11.31 -14.80 19.27
N GLY A 332 -11.17 -14.77 17.94
CA GLY A 332 -12.27 -14.87 16.98
C GLY A 332 -12.88 -16.27 16.87
N PHE A 333 -14.06 -16.35 16.26
CA PHE A 333 -14.52 -17.58 15.62
C PHE A 333 -14.04 -17.57 14.17
N GLU A 334 -13.01 -18.37 13.93
CA GLU A 334 -12.32 -18.53 12.65
C GLU A 334 -12.12 -20.01 12.36
N VAL A 335 -12.01 -20.37 11.08
CA VAL A 335 -11.81 -21.75 10.65
C VAL A 335 -10.71 -21.82 9.58
N GLY A 336 -9.90 -22.87 9.64
CA GLY A 336 -8.96 -23.24 8.61
C GLY A 336 -9.09 -24.72 8.24
N VAL A 337 -8.71 -25.05 7.01
CA VAL A 337 -8.73 -26.43 6.51
C VAL A 337 -7.38 -26.80 5.91
N LYS A 338 -6.77 -27.86 6.45
CA LYS A 338 -5.62 -28.54 5.83
C LYS A 338 -6.09 -29.27 4.59
N LEU A 339 -5.44 -29.01 3.46
CA LEU A 339 -5.87 -29.50 2.16
C LEU A 339 -5.23 -30.83 1.79
N ALA A 340 -5.96 -31.63 1.02
CA ALA A 340 -5.39 -32.78 0.31
C ALA A 340 -4.34 -32.31 -0.71
N PRO A 341 -3.43 -33.19 -1.16
CA PRO A 341 -2.30 -32.81 -2.02
C PRO A 341 -2.67 -32.04 -3.29
N GLU A 342 -3.77 -32.41 -3.95
CA GLU A 342 -4.16 -31.79 -5.23
C GLU A 342 -4.68 -30.34 -5.05
N PRO A 343 -5.68 -30.05 -4.17
CA PRO A 343 -6.01 -28.67 -3.84
C PRO A 343 -4.84 -27.88 -3.23
N ALA A 344 -3.97 -28.51 -2.44
CA ALA A 344 -2.79 -27.87 -1.86
C ALA A 344 -1.84 -27.33 -2.96
N ALA A 345 -1.56 -28.14 -3.99
CA ALA A 345 -0.77 -27.73 -5.15
C ALA A 345 -1.43 -26.58 -5.93
N ALA A 346 -2.76 -26.50 -5.99
CA ALA A 346 -3.47 -25.40 -6.62
C ALA A 346 -3.36 -24.08 -5.81
N VAL A 347 -3.41 -24.16 -4.47
CA VAL A 347 -3.15 -23.00 -3.59
C VAL A 347 -1.70 -22.55 -3.72
N GLU A 348 -0.74 -23.47 -3.68
CA GLU A 348 0.68 -23.16 -3.86
C GLU A 348 0.94 -22.44 -5.19
N ARG A 349 0.39 -22.98 -6.30
CA ARG A 349 0.48 -22.33 -7.61
C ARG A 349 -0.07 -20.91 -7.58
N SER A 350 -1.16 -20.68 -6.86
CA SER A 350 -1.77 -19.37 -6.68
C SER A 350 -0.87 -18.39 -5.94
N LEU A 351 -0.30 -18.80 -4.82
CA LEU A 351 0.65 -17.96 -4.09
C LEU A 351 1.90 -17.66 -4.93
N ARG A 352 2.43 -18.64 -5.67
CA ARG A 352 3.60 -18.44 -6.55
C ARG A 352 3.33 -17.46 -7.68
N GLU A 353 2.18 -17.56 -8.33
CA GLU A 353 1.79 -16.61 -9.37
C GLU A 353 1.65 -15.20 -8.81
N TRP A 354 1.03 -15.05 -7.65
CA TRP A 354 0.94 -13.77 -6.95
C TRP A 354 2.32 -13.22 -6.55
N ILE A 355 3.23 -14.05 -6.02
CA ILE A 355 4.62 -13.65 -5.74
C ILE A 355 5.32 -13.12 -7.01
N ALA A 356 5.07 -13.75 -8.15
CA ALA A 356 5.66 -13.34 -9.41
C ALA A 356 5.12 -12.00 -9.93
N CYS A 357 3.85 -11.68 -9.70
CA CYS A 357 3.18 -10.52 -10.30
C CYS A 357 2.82 -9.36 -9.36
N PHE A 358 2.89 -9.55 -8.04
CA PHE A 358 2.45 -8.52 -7.09
C PHE A 358 3.23 -7.21 -7.26
N PRO A 359 2.52 -6.07 -7.37
CA PRO A 359 3.08 -4.81 -7.83
C PRO A 359 3.95 -4.12 -6.79
N TRP A 360 3.84 -4.49 -5.52
CA TRP A 360 4.58 -3.85 -4.43
C TRP A 360 5.52 -4.81 -3.75
N MET A 361 6.65 -4.27 -3.32
CA MET A 361 7.65 -4.98 -2.54
C MET A 361 8.13 -4.10 -1.40
N TYR A 362 8.17 -4.65 -0.19
CA TYR A 362 8.62 -3.89 0.97
C TYR A 362 10.15 -3.78 1.00
N ARG A 363 10.65 -2.61 1.43
CA ARG A 363 12.05 -2.37 1.79
C ARG A 363 12.11 -1.57 3.07
N ALA A 364 12.90 -2.04 4.04
CA ALA A 364 13.12 -1.32 5.29
C ALA A 364 14.03 -0.09 5.09
N ASN A 365 15.05 -0.22 4.23
CA ASN A 365 16.13 0.76 4.07
C ASN A 365 16.45 1.01 2.60
N ALA A 366 15.47 1.47 1.81
CA ALA A 366 15.73 1.87 0.43
C ALA A 366 16.29 3.29 0.36
N THR A 367 17.16 3.52 -0.62
CA THR A 367 17.66 4.84 -1.02
C THR A 367 16.97 5.30 -2.30
N ARG A 368 17.04 6.61 -2.60
CA ARG A 368 16.46 7.16 -3.83
C ARG A 368 17.02 6.49 -5.08
N GLY A 369 18.31 6.16 -5.08
CA GLY A 369 19.01 5.55 -6.21
C GLY A 369 18.59 4.11 -6.53
N GLU A 370 17.97 3.41 -5.59
CA GLU A 370 17.56 2.01 -5.76
C GLU A 370 16.16 1.86 -6.39
N HIS A 371 15.45 2.96 -6.61
CA HIS A 371 14.08 2.93 -7.13
C HIS A 371 13.75 4.08 -8.07
N LEU A 372 12.94 3.81 -9.09
CA LEU A 372 12.30 4.80 -9.95
C LEU A 372 10.80 4.49 -10.05
N GLY A 373 9.98 5.53 -9.98
CA GLY A 373 8.52 5.42 -9.97
C GLY A 373 7.95 5.44 -8.55
N ASP A 374 6.78 4.83 -8.37
CA ASP A 374 5.98 5.02 -7.17
C ASP A 374 6.60 4.35 -5.93
N PHE A 375 6.64 5.10 -4.84
CA PHE A 375 7.01 4.69 -3.49
C PHE A 375 5.89 5.05 -2.53
N CYS A 376 5.56 4.16 -1.60
CA CYS A 376 4.61 4.44 -0.53
C CYS A 376 5.28 4.23 0.83
N PRO A 377 5.49 5.27 1.65
CA PRO A 377 6.01 5.13 3.00
C PRO A 377 5.18 4.16 3.84
N ALA A 378 5.84 3.39 4.72
CA ALA A 378 5.19 2.33 5.49
C ALA A 378 4.08 2.83 6.42
N ASP A 379 4.17 4.09 6.89
CA ASP A 379 3.17 4.74 7.76
C ASP A 379 1.96 5.29 6.99
N LYS A 380 1.94 5.14 5.65
CA LYS A 380 0.85 5.61 4.78
C LYS A 380 0.12 4.46 4.10
N GLY A 381 -1.10 4.75 3.64
CA GLY A 381 -1.85 3.87 2.74
C GLY A 381 -1.60 4.22 1.27
N VAL A 382 -1.64 3.24 0.38
CA VAL A 382 -1.41 3.40 -1.07
C VAL A 382 -2.38 4.33 -1.78
N ARG A 383 -3.53 4.66 -1.19
CA ARG A 383 -4.51 5.56 -1.80
C ARG A 383 -4.04 7.01 -1.83
N ASP A 384 -3.44 7.47 -0.72
CA ASP A 384 -3.15 8.89 -0.50
C ASP A 384 -1.66 9.14 -0.18
N GLY A 385 -0.87 8.07 -0.01
CA GLY A 385 0.52 8.15 0.44
C GLY A 385 1.57 7.89 -0.64
N ILE A 386 1.19 7.81 -1.91
CA ILE A 386 2.15 7.55 -3.00
C ILE A 386 2.94 8.82 -3.30
N VAL A 387 4.26 8.66 -3.37
CA VAL A 387 5.24 9.64 -3.81
C VAL A 387 6.02 9.05 -4.98
N ARG A 388 6.37 9.85 -5.98
CA ARG A 388 7.07 9.37 -7.17
C ARG A 388 8.57 9.67 -7.10
N VAL A 389 9.39 8.64 -7.14
CA VAL A 389 10.84 8.80 -7.30
C VAL A 389 11.15 9.06 -8.78
N VAL A 390 11.76 10.19 -9.08
CA VAL A 390 12.13 10.61 -10.44
C VAL A 390 13.64 10.64 -10.60
N ASP A 391 14.13 10.40 -11.81
CA ASP A 391 15.56 10.37 -12.11
C ASP A 391 16.19 11.76 -12.00
N TYR A 392 15.49 12.78 -12.49
CA TYR A 392 16.00 14.14 -12.60
C TYR A 392 14.89 15.18 -12.46
N LEU A 393 15.17 16.24 -11.70
CA LEU A 393 14.34 17.43 -11.58
C LEU A 393 15.17 18.66 -11.90
N GLU A 394 14.67 19.55 -12.75
CA GLU A 394 15.29 20.86 -12.98
C GLU A 394 14.67 21.90 -12.03
N GLN A 395 15.51 22.63 -11.32
CA GLN A 395 15.11 23.71 -10.41
C GLN A 395 15.80 25.01 -10.83
N LYS A 396 14.99 25.97 -11.28
CA LYS A 396 15.46 27.31 -11.63
C LYS A 396 15.70 28.14 -10.37
N LEU A 397 16.93 28.63 -10.23
CA LEU A 397 17.32 29.55 -9.17
C LEU A 397 17.22 31.01 -9.64
N ALA A 398 17.31 31.92 -8.67
CA ALA A 398 17.40 33.34 -8.98
C ALA A 398 18.67 33.64 -9.79
N ASP A 399 18.53 34.52 -10.79
CA ASP A 399 19.67 35.00 -11.56
C ASP A 399 20.63 35.78 -10.64
N VAL A 400 21.93 35.66 -10.89
CA VAL A 400 22.98 36.35 -10.15
C VAL A 400 23.53 37.48 -11.00
N GLU A 401 23.74 38.66 -10.43
CA GLU A 401 24.48 39.73 -11.10
C GLU A 401 25.99 39.54 -10.83
N ALA A 402 26.79 39.51 -11.89
CA ALA A 402 28.25 39.47 -11.77
C ALA A 402 28.80 40.76 -11.12
N HIS A 403 29.92 40.65 -10.40
CA HIS A 403 30.61 41.84 -9.89
C HIS A 403 31.03 42.77 -11.03
N ASP A 404 31.45 42.24 -12.18
CA ASP A 404 31.85 43.03 -13.35
C ASP A 404 31.35 42.40 -14.65
N ALA A 405 31.16 43.21 -15.69
CA ALA A 405 30.75 42.76 -17.02
C ALA A 405 31.75 41.79 -17.70
N LEU A 406 32.96 41.67 -17.16
CA LEU A 406 33.99 40.73 -17.63
C LEU A 406 34.25 39.57 -16.66
N SER A 407 33.45 39.41 -15.59
CA SER A 407 33.65 38.39 -14.55
C SER A 407 32.52 37.36 -14.47
N LEU A 408 31.74 37.17 -15.55
CA LEU A 408 30.58 36.28 -15.54
C LEU A 408 30.98 34.83 -15.21
N GLU A 409 32.05 34.31 -15.82
CA GLU A 409 32.52 32.94 -15.62
C GLU A 409 33.05 32.67 -14.20
N SER A 410 33.60 33.69 -13.54
CA SER A 410 34.14 33.58 -12.17
C SER A 410 33.12 33.95 -11.10
N THR A 411 31.88 34.30 -11.47
CA THR A 411 30.84 34.67 -10.51
C THR A 411 30.30 33.40 -9.83
N PRO A 412 30.35 33.29 -8.50
CA PRO A 412 29.84 32.12 -7.80
C PRO A 412 28.32 31.99 -8.01
N GLY A 413 27.86 30.75 -8.19
CA GLY A 413 26.44 30.45 -8.27
C GLY A 413 25.72 30.60 -6.92
N PRO A 414 24.38 30.65 -6.91
CA PRO A 414 23.61 30.64 -5.68
C PRO A 414 23.86 29.35 -4.88
N GLN A 415 24.08 29.47 -3.57
CA GLN A 415 24.21 28.32 -2.66
C GLN A 415 22.84 27.99 -2.08
N VAL A 416 22.05 27.19 -2.80
CA VAL A 416 20.70 26.79 -2.40
C VAL A 416 20.63 25.26 -2.33
N GLN A 417 20.08 24.73 -1.24
CA GLN A 417 19.77 23.31 -1.10
C GLN A 417 18.62 22.97 -2.07
N PRO A 418 18.74 21.92 -2.90
CA PRO A 418 17.66 21.52 -3.79
C PRO A 418 16.42 21.10 -3.00
N THR A 419 15.25 21.39 -3.54
CA THR A 419 13.97 21.00 -2.94
C THR A 419 13.24 20.06 -3.88
N ASP A 420 12.57 19.07 -3.31
CA ASP A 420 11.69 18.19 -4.07
C ASP A 420 10.39 18.91 -4.48
N ALA A 421 9.83 18.54 -5.63
CA ALA A 421 8.49 18.96 -6.00
C ALA A 421 7.44 18.25 -5.11
N PRO A 422 6.26 18.86 -4.86
CA PRO A 422 5.21 18.20 -4.08
C PRO A 422 4.83 16.84 -4.68
N GLY A 423 4.97 15.77 -3.90
CA GLY A 423 4.66 14.40 -4.33
C GLY A 423 5.74 13.70 -5.15
N GLU A 424 6.92 14.32 -5.31
CA GLU A 424 8.06 13.71 -6.00
C GLU A 424 9.30 13.65 -5.10
N LEU A 425 10.23 12.75 -5.42
CA LEU A 425 11.55 12.65 -4.80
C LEU A 425 12.57 12.49 -5.93
N ALA A 426 13.40 13.49 -6.16
CA ALA A 426 14.38 13.43 -7.24
C ALA A 426 15.65 12.70 -6.79
N GLN A 427 16.17 11.80 -7.64
CA GLN A 427 17.50 11.22 -7.49
C GLN A 427 18.60 12.24 -7.80
N LYS A 428 18.37 13.12 -8.79
CA LYS A 428 19.29 14.19 -9.18
C LYS A 428 18.51 15.49 -9.36
N VAL A 429 19.08 16.60 -8.91
CA VAL A 429 18.48 17.93 -9.10
C VAL A 429 19.45 18.83 -9.86
N GLY A 430 19.05 19.27 -11.05
CA GLY A 430 19.75 20.26 -11.83
C GLY A 430 19.38 21.66 -11.39
N LEU A 431 20.31 22.36 -10.76
CA LEU A 431 20.15 23.76 -10.39
C LEU A 431 20.58 24.62 -11.57
N VAL A 432 19.66 25.39 -12.16
CA VAL A 432 19.94 26.24 -13.32
C VAL A 432 19.74 27.71 -12.97
N TRP A 433 20.66 28.58 -13.40
CA TRP A 433 20.57 30.03 -13.21
C TRP A 433 21.29 30.76 -14.34
N ASN A 434 21.06 32.07 -14.44
CA ASN A 434 21.85 32.93 -15.31
C ASN A 434 22.72 33.85 -14.48
N VAL A 435 23.97 34.03 -14.91
CA VAL A 435 24.82 35.12 -14.45
C VAL A 435 24.67 36.28 -15.43
N LYS A 436 24.15 37.41 -14.96
CA LYS A 436 23.91 38.62 -15.77
C LYS A 436 25.07 39.60 -15.58
N ALA A 437 25.52 40.19 -16.69
CA ALA A 437 26.45 41.31 -16.63
C ALA A 437 25.76 42.53 -15.98
N PRO A 438 26.42 43.25 -15.06
CA PRO A 438 25.87 44.47 -14.48
C PRO A 438 25.71 45.56 -15.55
N ARG A 439 24.63 46.34 -15.43
CA ARG A 439 24.30 47.43 -16.37
C ARG A 439 24.59 48.78 -15.74
N LEU A 440 24.90 49.78 -16.56
CA LEU A 440 25.13 51.15 -16.09
C LEU A 440 23.90 51.69 -15.33
N PRO A 441 24.02 52.05 -14.03
CA PRO A 441 22.88 52.45 -13.21
C PRO A 441 22.12 53.65 -13.76
N GLN A 442 20.79 53.69 -13.60
CA GLN A 442 19.95 54.80 -14.05
C GLN A 442 20.37 56.13 -13.36
N GLY A 443 20.58 57.18 -14.15
CA GLY A 443 21.06 58.47 -13.65
C GLY A 443 22.58 58.55 -13.41
N ALA A 444 23.37 57.60 -13.90
CA ALA A 444 24.83 57.75 -13.97
C ALA A 444 25.22 58.88 -14.95
N THR A 445 26.17 59.72 -14.55
CA THR A 445 26.67 60.85 -15.36
C THR A 445 28.10 60.60 -15.80
N GLU A 446 28.42 60.91 -17.06
CA GLU A 446 29.78 60.78 -17.58
C GLU A 446 30.71 61.80 -16.92
N ILE A 447 31.86 61.33 -16.43
CA ILE A 447 32.92 62.16 -15.89
C ILE A 447 33.70 62.71 -17.08
N LYS A 448 33.40 63.95 -17.45
CA LYS A 448 34.20 64.65 -18.46
C LYS A 448 35.61 64.86 -17.90
N PRO A 449 36.68 64.50 -18.63
CA PRO A 449 38.03 64.83 -18.20
C PRO A 449 38.13 66.35 -17.99
N PRO A 450 38.93 66.83 -17.02
CA PRO A 450 39.09 68.26 -16.84
C PRO A 450 39.50 68.87 -18.19
N HIS A 451 38.70 69.83 -18.66
CA HIS A 451 39.12 70.68 -19.77
C HIS A 451 40.53 71.18 -19.43
N LYS A 452 41.48 71.05 -20.36
CA LYS A 452 42.81 71.67 -20.27
C LYS A 452 42.64 73.20 -20.18
N GLY A 453 42.32 73.68 -18.99
CA GLY A 453 42.60 75.02 -18.52
C GLY A 453 44.00 74.96 -17.91
N GLU A 454 44.87 75.79 -18.44
CA GLU A 454 46.30 75.91 -18.16
C GLU A 454 46.70 75.67 -16.70
N SER A 455 47.53 74.64 -16.46
CA SER A 455 48.56 74.71 -15.43
C SER A 455 49.67 73.69 -15.70
N LYS A 456 50.90 74.17 -15.69
CA LYS A 456 52.13 73.39 -15.89
C LYS A 456 52.56 72.75 -14.57
N THR A 457 52.52 71.42 -14.51
CA THR A 457 53.48 70.62 -13.72
C THR A 457 53.57 69.21 -14.29
N ALA A 458 54.80 68.75 -14.41
CA ALA A 458 55.19 67.51 -15.07
C ALA A 458 54.86 66.26 -14.25
N GLY A 459 54.55 65.18 -14.97
CA GLY A 459 54.54 63.81 -14.47
C GLY A 459 53.16 63.17 -14.42
N LEU A 460 52.72 62.56 -15.53
CA LEU A 460 51.95 61.31 -15.62
C LEU A 460 51.35 61.15 -17.03
N VAL A 461 51.79 60.09 -17.70
CA VAL A 461 51.20 59.35 -18.83
C VAL A 461 50.10 60.07 -19.63
N SER A 462 50.48 60.56 -20.80
CA SER A 462 49.56 61.04 -21.83
C SER A 462 49.08 59.90 -22.73
N GLN A 463 47.87 59.39 -22.48
CA GLN A 463 46.96 58.92 -23.55
C GLN A 463 45.52 59.21 -23.11
N PRO A 464 44.68 59.87 -23.93
CA PRO A 464 43.26 60.02 -23.62
C PRO A 464 42.62 58.64 -23.79
N SER A 465 42.22 58.02 -22.68
CA SER A 465 41.37 56.84 -22.74
C SER A 465 40.07 57.24 -23.44
N THR A 466 39.84 56.73 -24.66
CA THR A 466 38.55 56.81 -25.38
C THR A 466 37.45 55.98 -24.70
N VAL A 467 37.68 55.55 -23.47
CA VAL A 467 36.79 54.73 -22.67
C VAL A 467 36.05 55.67 -21.69
N PRO A 468 34.76 55.93 -21.89
CA PRO A 468 33.99 56.83 -21.03
C PRO A 468 33.84 56.24 -19.63
N VAL A 469 34.08 57.09 -18.61
CA VAL A 469 33.92 56.76 -17.20
C VAL A 469 32.69 57.49 -16.67
N TYR A 470 31.82 56.79 -15.95
CA TYR A 470 30.60 57.32 -15.38
C TYR A 470 30.67 57.33 -13.85
N GLN A 471 29.90 58.21 -13.22
CA GLN A 471 29.72 58.24 -11.77
C GLN A 471 28.25 58.16 -11.40
N HIS A 472 27.93 57.38 -10.37
CA HIS A 472 26.60 57.37 -9.76
C HIS A 472 26.71 57.06 -8.27
N LYS A 473 26.09 57.90 -7.41
CA LYS A 473 26.07 57.75 -5.95
C LYS A 473 27.46 57.46 -5.33
N GLY A 474 28.49 58.15 -5.80
CA GLY A 474 29.86 58.01 -5.29
C GLY A 474 30.68 56.87 -5.89
N ALA A 475 30.07 55.91 -6.59
CA ALA A 475 30.78 54.85 -7.30
C ALA A 475 31.09 55.24 -8.75
N LYS A 476 32.22 54.74 -9.29
CA LYS A 476 32.63 54.93 -10.67
C LYS A 476 32.35 53.68 -11.50
N TYR A 477 32.02 53.85 -12.76
CA TYR A 477 31.67 52.78 -13.69
C TYR A 477 32.38 52.99 -15.03
N ILE A 478 32.78 51.90 -15.69
CA ILE A 478 33.33 51.94 -17.05
C ILE A 478 32.46 51.07 -17.94
N VAL A 479 31.98 51.62 -19.05
CA VAL A 479 31.17 50.86 -20.01
C VAL A 479 32.09 50.07 -20.93
N VAL A 480 31.94 48.75 -20.92
CA VAL A 480 32.74 47.84 -21.75
C VAL A 480 32.13 47.75 -23.15
N GLY A 481 32.88 48.19 -24.16
CA GLY A 481 32.48 48.16 -25.57
C GLY A 481 33.03 46.95 -26.34
N ARG A 482 32.32 46.49 -27.39
CA ARG A 482 32.67 45.28 -28.17
C ARG A 482 34.04 45.32 -28.86
N THR A 483 34.58 46.51 -29.08
CA THR A 483 35.85 46.78 -29.79
C THR A 483 37.00 47.14 -28.86
N GLN A 484 36.78 47.18 -27.53
CA GLN A 484 37.80 47.57 -26.56
C GLN A 484 38.70 46.40 -26.15
N GLU A 485 39.98 46.68 -25.98
CA GLU A 485 40.98 45.72 -25.50
C GLU A 485 40.76 45.44 -24.00
N GLN A 486 40.35 44.20 -23.67
CA GLN A 486 39.81 43.85 -22.35
C GLN A 486 40.82 44.04 -21.21
N GLU A 487 42.10 43.78 -21.44
CA GLU A 487 43.17 43.97 -20.44
C GLU A 487 43.33 45.45 -20.06
N ARG A 488 43.36 46.34 -21.05
CA ARG A 488 43.47 47.80 -20.80
C ARG A 488 42.29 48.36 -20.02
N VAL A 489 41.08 47.86 -20.30
CA VAL A 489 39.86 48.28 -19.59
C VAL A 489 39.87 47.79 -18.13
N ARG A 490 40.39 46.58 -17.87
CA ARG A 490 40.57 46.05 -16.51
C ARG A 490 41.60 46.86 -15.72
N ASP A 491 42.75 47.17 -16.32
CA ASP A 491 43.80 47.97 -15.67
C ASP A 491 43.30 49.37 -15.30
N LEU A 492 42.56 50.01 -16.22
CA LEU A 492 41.96 51.33 -15.98
C LEU A 492 40.90 51.27 -14.87
N ALA A 493 40.05 50.23 -14.86
CA ALA A 493 39.06 50.03 -13.81
C ALA A 493 39.70 49.85 -12.44
N GLN A 494 40.78 49.07 -12.36
CA GLN A 494 41.54 48.86 -11.13
C GLN A 494 42.20 50.15 -10.64
N GLN A 495 42.83 50.92 -11.53
CA GLN A 495 43.43 52.22 -11.19
C GLN A 495 42.40 53.23 -10.66
N LEU A 496 41.19 53.21 -11.21
CA LEU A 496 40.13 54.17 -10.86
C LEU A 496 39.20 53.70 -9.74
N GLY A 497 39.30 52.43 -9.31
CA GLY A 497 38.33 51.79 -8.42
C GLY A 497 36.93 51.74 -9.03
N ALA A 498 36.82 51.53 -10.33
CA ALA A 498 35.57 51.57 -11.08
C ALA A 498 35.05 50.16 -11.40
N ARG A 499 33.72 49.99 -11.40
CA ARG A 499 33.04 48.74 -11.77
C ARG A 499 32.83 48.67 -13.28
N LEU A 500 33.14 47.55 -13.92
CA LEU A 500 32.90 47.34 -15.34
C LEU A 500 31.44 46.96 -15.57
N VAL A 501 30.74 47.69 -16.44
CA VAL A 501 29.32 47.50 -16.73
C VAL A 501 29.05 47.48 -18.22
N LEU A 502 27.91 46.94 -18.62
CA LEU A 502 27.40 47.08 -19.98
C LEU A 502 26.54 48.33 -20.12
N GLU A 503 26.45 48.81 -21.36
CA GLU A 503 25.54 49.90 -21.71
C GLU A 503 24.10 49.51 -21.39
N ARG A 504 23.26 50.51 -21.11
CA ARG A 504 21.83 50.28 -20.91
C ARG A 504 21.22 49.76 -22.21
N VAL A 505 20.20 48.91 -22.06
CA VAL A 505 19.34 48.50 -23.18
C VAL A 505 18.29 49.56 -23.41
#